data_AF-H3BGZ2-F1
#
_entry.id   AF-H3BGZ2-F1
#
_cell.length_a   1.000
_cell.length_b   1.000
_cell.length_c   1.000
_cell.angle_alpha   90.00
_cell.angle_beta   90.00
_cell.angle_gamma   90.00
#
_symmetry.space_group_name_H-M   'P 1'
#
loop_
_entity.id
_entity.type
_entity.pdbx_description
1 polymer ?
#
loop_
_entity_poly.entity_id
_entity_poly.type
_entity_poly.pdbx_seq_one_letter_code
_entity_poly.pdbx_strand_id
1 'polypeptide(L)'
;SLLISQNSNTKQPPLSYFVHEKNNNFKTSEELASLVSLHGRTTGADIFNAFKKSVDDLSLQWDKLVGVTTDGAPAMVGEVNGFIGCLKKHIGDRAALLKQYHCIIHQEALCAKYLKFKEVMEFVVSTVNFIRARSLNHCEFQSFLENINATYGDVLYHTEVRWLSWGNVLKRFFVL
;
A
#
# COMPACT_ATOMS: atom_id res chain seq x y z
N SER A 1 20.10 -2.12 4.23
CA SER A 1 19.53 -0.98 3.49
C SER A 1 18.14 -0.72 4.02
N LEU A 2 17.82 0.51 4.42
CA LEU A 2 16.53 0.91 4.98
C LEU A 2 15.69 1.59 3.90
N LEU A 3 14.52 1.02 3.56
CA LEU A 3 13.47 1.66 2.78
C LEU A 3 12.27 1.93 3.67
N ILE A 4 11.61 3.07 3.47
CA ILE A 4 10.52 3.50 4.33
C ILE A 4 9.29 3.83 3.50
N SER A 5 8.19 3.15 3.81
CA SER A 5 6.89 3.32 3.16
C SER A 5 5.93 3.95 4.15
N GLN A 6 5.18 4.96 3.70
CA GLN A 6 4.13 5.62 4.48
C GLN A 6 2.78 5.41 3.82
N ASN A 7 1.79 5.01 4.62
CA ASN A 7 0.41 4.82 4.20
C ASN A 7 -0.52 5.69 5.05
N SER A 8 -1.19 6.66 4.42
CA SER A 8 -2.27 7.44 5.04
C SER A 8 -3.60 7.13 4.35
N ASN A 9 -4.36 6.19 4.91
CA ASN A 9 -5.69 5.84 4.41
C ASN A 9 -6.78 6.43 5.33
N THR A 10 -7.50 7.46 4.85
CA THR A 10 -8.70 8.15 5.41
C THR A 10 -8.52 9.25 6.47
N LYS A 11 -8.97 10.47 6.12
CA LYS A 11 -9.21 11.75 6.87
C LYS A 11 -8.32 12.18 8.06
N GLN A 12 -7.71 11.32 8.85
CA GLN A 12 -6.58 11.57 9.78
C GLN A 12 -6.09 10.24 10.41
N PRO A 13 -5.57 9.29 9.61
CA PRO A 13 -5.06 8.02 10.11
C PRO A 13 -3.61 8.20 10.58
N PRO A 14 -3.11 7.40 11.53
CA PRO A 14 -1.72 7.48 11.93
C PRO A 14 -0.77 7.15 10.76
N LEU A 15 0.35 7.87 10.67
CA LEU A 15 1.44 7.57 9.76
C LEU A 15 2.09 6.27 10.19
N SER A 16 2.04 5.26 9.34
CA SER A 16 2.83 4.05 9.51
C SER A 16 4.18 4.21 8.81
N TYR A 17 5.25 3.80 9.47
CA TYR A 17 6.58 3.72 8.88
C TYR A 17 7.01 2.26 8.88
N PHE A 18 7.26 1.74 7.68
CA PHE A 18 7.82 0.40 7.51
C PHE A 18 9.31 0.48 7.30
N VAL A 19 10.03 -0.53 7.75
CA VAL A 19 11.46 -0.69 7.55
C VAL A 19 11.65 -1.95 6.74
N HIS A 20 12.18 -1.78 5.54
CA HIS A 20 12.63 -2.91 4.75
C HIS A 20 14.13 -3.06 4.93
N GLU A 21 14.57 -4.25 5.33
CA GLU A 21 15.98 -4.61 5.42
C GLU A 21 16.31 -5.73 4.44
N LYS A 22 17.53 -5.71 3.91
CA LYS A 22 18.10 -6.80 3.13
C LYS A 22 19.37 -7.28 3.84
N ASN A 23 19.40 -8.54 4.21
CA ASN A 23 20.57 -9.15 4.83
C ASN A 23 21.59 -9.62 3.78
N ASN A 24 22.78 -10.05 4.24
CA ASN A 24 23.86 -10.53 3.38
C ASN A 24 23.48 -11.79 2.56
N ASN A 25 22.44 -12.52 2.97
CA ASN A 25 21.92 -13.68 2.26
C ASN A 25 20.83 -13.31 1.24
N PHE A 26 20.72 -12.03 0.88
CA PHE A 26 19.70 -11.50 -0.05
C PHE A 26 18.25 -11.69 0.41
N LYS A 27 18.03 -12.10 1.67
CA LYS A 27 16.69 -12.20 2.24
C LYS A 27 16.22 -10.80 2.63
N THR A 28 15.02 -10.46 2.20
CA THR A 28 14.34 -9.22 2.54
C THR A 28 13.37 -9.44 3.69
N SER A 29 13.39 -8.55 4.68
CA SER A 29 12.35 -8.42 5.70
C SER A 29 11.67 -7.07 5.55
N GLU A 30 10.40 -7.01 5.93
CA GLU A 30 9.61 -5.79 6.06
C GLU A 30 8.99 -5.83 7.46
N GLU A 31 9.21 -4.78 8.25
CA GLU A 31 8.70 -4.68 9.61
C GLU A 31 8.06 -3.32 9.82
N LEU A 32 6.95 -3.28 10.57
CA LEU A 32 6.35 -2.03 11.01
C LEU A 32 7.24 -1.44 12.11
N ALA A 33 7.92 -0.34 11.80
CA ALA A 33 8.84 0.31 12.73
C ALA A 33 8.12 1.24 13.70
N SER A 34 7.21 2.08 13.21
CA SER A 34 6.43 2.95 14.08
C SER A 34 5.09 3.33 13.48
N LEU A 35 4.17 3.70 14.37
CA LEU A 35 2.85 4.20 14.03
C LEU A 35 2.65 5.53 14.77
N VAL A 36 2.59 6.63 14.02
CA VAL A 36 2.59 7.99 14.57
C VAL A 36 1.34 8.75 14.16
N SER A 37 0.51 9.09 15.14
CA SER A 37 -0.61 9.99 14.94
C SER A 37 -0.13 11.43 14.76
N LEU A 38 -0.52 12.08 13.66
CA LEU A 38 -0.33 13.52 13.49
C LEU A 38 -1.57 14.26 14.00
N HIS A 39 -1.37 15.19 14.92
CA HIS A 39 -2.44 16.04 15.45
C HIS A 39 -2.39 17.43 14.79
N GLY A 40 -3.49 17.86 14.18
CA GLY A 40 -3.61 19.17 13.55
C GLY A 40 -3.25 19.18 12.07
N ARG A 41 -2.15 19.84 11.70
CA ARG A 41 -1.72 20.02 10.29
C ARG A 41 -0.84 18.85 9.84
N THR A 42 -0.92 18.50 8.56
CA THR A 42 -0.13 17.45 7.91
C THR A 42 0.81 18.04 6.87
N THR A 43 1.63 19.01 7.27
CA THR A 43 2.64 19.60 6.36
C THR A 43 3.85 18.68 6.21
N GLY A 44 4.67 18.89 5.18
CA GLY A 44 5.89 18.11 4.99
C GLY A 44 6.87 18.20 6.17
N ALA A 45 6.91 19.35 6.84
CA ALA A 45 7.71 19.55 8.04
C ALA A 45 7.19 18.74 9.24
N ASP A 46 5.87 18.70 9.45
CA ASP A 46 5.24 17.92 10.53
C ASP A 46 5.53 16.42 10.34
N ILE A 47 5.39 15.94 9.10
CA ILE A 47 5.67 14.56 8.73
C ILE A 47 7.15 14.25 8.93
N PHE A 48 8.05 15.14 8.50
CA PHE A 48 9.49 14.95 8.68
C PHE A 48 9.89 14.91 10.16
N ASN A 49 9.33 15.77 11.00
CA ASN A 49 9.63 15.77 12.43
C ASN A 49 9.14 14.49 13.12
N ALA A 50 7.93 14.03 12.78
CA ALA A 50 7.40 12.75 13.27
C ALA A 50 8.26 11.56 12.82
N PHE A 51 8.71 11.59 11.57
CA PHE A 51 9.61 10.58 11.02
C PHE A 51 10.97 10.58 11.72
N LYS A 52 11.60 11.75 11.84
CA LYS A 52 12.89 11.93 12.52
C LYS A 52 12.83 11.38 13.94
N LYS A 53 11.79 11.76 14.70
CA LYS A 53 11.55 11.23 16.05
C LYS A 53 11.48 9.71 16.05
N SER A 54 10.77 9.09 15.10
CA SER A 54 10.68 7.63 15.02
C SER A 54 12.03 6.96 14.75
N VAL A 55 12.83 7.54 13.86
CA VAL A 55 14.18 7.02 13.54
C VAL A 55 15.09 7.13 14.77
N ASP A 56 15.04 8.26 15.48
CA ASP A 56 15.83 8.50 16.68
C ASP A 56 15.38 7.57 17.84
N ASP A 57 14.07 7.44 18.08
CA ASP A 57 13.48 6.57 19.12
C ASP A 57 13.84 5.08 18.90
N LEU A 58 13.91 4.64 17.64
CA LEU A 58 14.31 3.28 17.26
C LEU A 58 15.83 3.11 17.15
N SER A 59 16.62 4.17 17.39
CA SER A 59 18.08 4.17 17.22
C SER A 59 18.53 3.70 15.84
N LEU A 60 17.73 4.01 14.81
CA LEU A 60 18.04 3.66 13.43
C LEU A 60 19.12 4.58 12.87
N GLN A 61 20.04 3.98 12.13
CA GLN A 61 21.20 4.66 11.56
C GLN A 61 20.83 5.38 10.27
N TRP A 62 20.94 6.72 10.27
CA TRP A 62 20.66 7.57 9.11
C TRP A 62 21.54 7.24 7.87
N ASP A 63 22.74 6.68 8.07
CA ASP A 63 23.63 6.20 7.01
C ASP A 63 23.11 4.96 6.28
N LYS A 64 22.22 4.19 6.91
CA LYS A 64 21.60 3.02 6.29
C LYS A 64 20.35 3.36 5.47
N LEU A 65 19.88 4.61 5.52
CA LEU A 65 18.77 5.10 4.71
C LEU A 65 19.18 5.22 3.25
N VAL A 66 18.65 4.33 2.41
CA VAL A 66 18.98 4.31 0.96
C VAL A 66 17.83 4.80 0.10
N GLY A 67 16.61 4.81 0.61
CA GLY A 67 15.48 5.31 -0.14
C GLY A 67 14.21 5.41 0.67
N VAL A 68 13.23 6.04 0.06
CA VAL A 68 11.94 6.33 0.65
C VAL A 68 10.84 6.24 -0.40
N THR A 69 9.71 5.72 0.01
CA THR A 69 8.53 5.51 -0.83
C THR A 69 7.40 6.38 -0.30
N THR A 70 6.88 7.30 -1.12
CA THR A 70 5.82 8.24 -0.73
C THR A 70 4.59 8.11 -1.63
N ASP A 71 3.43 8.58 -1.17
CA ASP A 71 2.18 8.60 -1.94
C ASP A 71 2.11 9.72 -3.01
N GLY A 72 3.21 10.46 -3.21
CA GLY A 72 3.28 11.52 -4.21
C GLY A 72 2.54 12.81 -3.84
N ALA A 73 1.91 12.89 -2.66
CA ALA A 73 1.24 14.10 -2.24
C ALA A 73 2.22 15.28 -2.18
N PRO A 74 1.81 16.53 -2.48
CA PRO A 74 2.70 17.69 -2.46
C PRO A 74 3.42 17.89 -1.11
N ALA A 75 2.74 17.58 0.00
CA ALA A 75 3.33 17.61 1.33
C ALA A 75 4.45 16.57 1.52
N MET A 76 4.43 15.46 0.77
CA MET A 76 5.46 14.44 0.80
C MET A 76 6.63 14.79 -0.13
N VAL A 77 6.36 15.07 -1.40
CA VAL A 77 7.41 15.17 -2.45
C VAL A 77 7.96 16.56 -2.67
N GLY A 78 7.36 17.61 -2.10
CA GLY A 78 7.79 18.99 -2.29
C GLY A 78 9.28 19.21 -1.97
N GLU A 79 10.00 19.86 -2.88
CA GLU A 79 11.47 20.03 -2.77
C GLU A 79 11.90 20.98 -1.64
N VAL A 80 11.07 21.97 -1.33
CA VAL A 80 11.41 23.01 -0.34
C VAL A 80 10.76 22.74 1.01
N ASN A 81 9.44 22.53 1.01
CA ASN A 81 8.59 22.41 2.20
C ASN A 81 7.93 21.02 2.33
N GLY A 82 8.22 20.11 1.41
CA GLY A 82 7.75 18.73 1.50
C GLY A 82 8.65 17.90 2.41
N PHE A 83 8.15 16.76 2.85
CA PHE A 83 8.89 15.78 3.65
C PHE A 83 10.24 15.44 3.02
N ILE A 84 10.27 15.15 1.72
CA ILE A 84 11.49 14.87 0.96
C ILE A 84 12.48 16.03 1.00
N GLY A 85 11.99 17.27 0.82
CA GLY A 85 12.82 18.47 0.91
C GLY A 85 13.47 18.63 2.28
N CYS A 86 12.67 18.45 3.35
CA CYS A 86 13.17 18.46 4.73
C CYS A 86 14.18 17.34 4.99
N LEU A 87 13.91 16.12 4.51
CA LEU A 87 14.78 14.97 4.66
C LEU A 87 16.13 15.19 3.96
N LYS A 88 16.13 15.67 2.71
CA LYS A 88 17.36 15.99 1.97
C LYS A 88 18.21 17.02 2.70
N LYS A 89 17.59 18.09 3.21
CA LYS A 89 18.28 19.12 4.02
C LYS A 89 18.92 18.50 5.28
N HIS A 90 18.24 17.54 5.91
CA HIS A 90 18.75 16.89 7.12
C HIS A 90 19.92 15.94 6.87
N ILE A 91 19.88 15.14 5.80
CA ILE A 91 20.94 14.15 5.50
C ILE A 91 22.12 14.73 4.70
N GLY A 92 22.04 16.01 4.30
CA GLY A 92 23.13 16.75 3.67
C GLY A 92 23.61 16.11 2.37
N ASP A 93 24.93 15.93 2.23
CA ASP A 93 25.57 15.39 1.03
C ASP A 93 25.03 14.01 0.61
N ARG A 94 24.53 13.21 1.56
CA ARG A 94 23.91 11.91 1.29
C ARG A 94 22.58 12.02 0.55
N ALA A 95 22.00 13.21 0.45
CA ALA A 95 20.79 13.46 -0.34
C ALA A 95 20.95 13.02 -1.80
N ALA A 96 22.16 13.05 -2.36
CA ALA A 96 22.45 12.57 -3.71
C ALA A 96 22.29 11.05 -3.86
N LEU A 97 22.41 10.29 -2.77
CA LEU A 97 22.28 8.83 -2.75
C LEU A 97 20.85 8.36 -2.47
N LEU A 98 20.02 9.23 -1.89
CA LEU A 98 18.64 8.90 -1.51
C LEU A 98 17.78 8.63 -2.74
N LYS A 99 17.27 7.39 -2.86
CA LYS A 99 16.30 7.02 -3.88
C LYS A 99 14.89 7.37 -3.43
N GLN A 100 14.13 8.00 -4.33
CA GLN A 100 12.72 8.29 -4.10
C GLN A 100 11.87 7.43 -5.00
N TYR A 101 10.93 6.73 -4.39
CA TYR A 101 9.95 5.93 -5.07
C TYR A 101 8.57 6.50 -4.83
N HIS A 102 7.73 6.39 -5.84
CA HIS A 102 6.31 6.61 -5.67
C HIS A 102 5.66 5.29 -5.25
N CYS A 103 4.73 5.34 -4.30
CA CYS A 103 4.10 4.16 -3.74
C CYS A 103 3.32 3.42 -4.83
N ILE A 104 3.77 2.21 -5.19
CA ILE A 104 3.15 1.41 -6.24
C ILE A 104 1.69 1.10 -5.94
N ILE A 105 1.37 0.89 -4.66
CA ILE A 105 0.01 0.68 -4.16
C ILE A 105 -0.86 1.91 -4.43
N HIS A 106 -0.33 3.11 -4.17
CA HIS A 106 -1.04 4.35 -4.45
C HIS A 106 -1.22 4.56 -5.96
N GLN A 107 -0.19 4.28 -6.77
CA GLN A 107 -0.31 4.33 -8.23
C GLN A 107 -1.34 3.36 -8.78
N GLU A 108 -1.34 2.12 -8.30
CA GLU A 108 -2.32 1.13 -8.71
C GLU A 108 -3.74 1.56 -8.34
N ALA A 109 -3.95 2.06 -7.13
CA ALA A 109 -5.24 2.60 -6.69
C ALA A 109 -5.68 3.80 -7.55
N LEU A 110 -4.76 4.70 -7.89
CA LEU A 110 -5.04 5.81 -8.81
C LEU A 110 -5.38 5.30 -10.21
N CYS A 111 -4.58 4.39 -10.76
CA CYS A 111 -4.84 3.78 -12.07
C CYS A 111 -6.21 3.11 -12.10
N ALA A 112 -6.57 2.32 -11.09
CA ALA A 112 -7.88 1.69 -10.98
C ALA A 112 -9.04 2.71 -10.93
N LYS A 113 -8.82 3.91 -10.36
CA LYS A 113 -9.80 5.00 -10.36
C LYS A 113 -9.96 5.67 -11.73
N TYR A 114 -8.86 5.81 -12.48
CA TYR A 114 -8.87 6.43 -13.81
C TYR A 114 -9.33 5.48 -14.91
N LEU A 115 -8.97 4.21 -14.80
CA LEU A 115 -9.49 3.15 -15.64
C LEU A 115 -10.97 3.01 -15.27
N LYS A 116 -11.88 3.16 -16.25
CA LYS A 116 -13.34 3.08 -16.04
C LYS A 116 -13.82 1.64 -15.77
N PHE A 117 -13.10 0.88 -14.95
CA PHE A 117 -13.46 -0.47 -14.53
C PHE A 117 -14.61 -0.51 -13.53
N LYS A 118 -15.11 0.65 -13.08
CA LYS A 118 -16.19 0.73 -12.09
C LYS A 118 -17.39 -0.14 -12.48
N GLU A 119 -17.89 -0.01 -13.71
CA GLU A 119 -19.06 -0.78 -14.18
C GLU A 119 -18.77 -2.29 -14.21
N VAL A 120 -17.59 -2.68 -14.71
CA VAL A 120 -17.14 -4.08 -14.76
C VAL A 120 -17.01 -4.65 -13.35
N MET A 121 -16.40 -3.90 -12.43
CA MET A 121 -16.21 -4.31 -11.05
C MET A 121 -17.54 -4.39 -10.29
N GLU A 122 -18.46 -3.45 -10.50
CA GLU A 122 -19.80 -3.48 -9.91
C GLU A 122 -20.57 -4.73 -10.38
N PHE A 123 -20.48 -5.07 -11.67
CA PHE A 123 -21.07 -6.29 -12.20
C PHE A 123 -20.47 -7.56 -11.59
N VAL A 124 -19.13 -7.65 -11.53
CA VAL A 124 -18.42 -8.80 -10.96
C VAL A 124 -18.74 -8.95 -9.47
N VAL A 125 -18.71 -7.86 -8.70
CA VAL A 125 -19.06 -7.87 -7.26
C VAL A 125 -20.52 -8.26 -7.05
N SER A 126 -21.45 -7.75 -7.87
CA SER A 126 -22.87 -8.15 -7.81
C SER A 126 -23.04 -9.65 -8.05
N THR A 127 -22.36 -10.18 -9.07
CA THR A 127 -22.40 -11.61 -9.41
C THR A 127 -21.85 -12.48 -8.29
N VAL A 128 -20.68 -12.14 -7.75
CA VAL A 128 -20.07 -12.85 -6.62
C VAL A 128 -20.96 -12.79 -5.38
N ASN A 129 -21.55 -11.63 -5.08
CA ASN A 129 -22.46 -11.48 -3.96
C ASN A 129 -23.73 -12.33 -4.16
N PHE A 130 -24.28 -12.41 -5.36
CA PHE A 130 -25.44 -13.28 -5.65
C PHE A 130 -25.14 -14.76 -5.42
N ILE A 131 -23.96 -15.23 -5.85
CA ILE A 131 -23.50 -16.62 -5.63
C ILE A 131 -23.34 -16.88 -4.12
N ARG A 132 -22.68 -15.96 -3.41
CA ARG A 132 -22.29 -16.12 -2.00
C ARG A 132 -23.43 -15.83 -1.01
N ALA A 133 -24.46 -15.09 -1.41
CA ALA A 133 -25.56 -14.69 -0.53
C ALA A 133 -26.45 -15.86 -0.09
N ARG A 134 -26.47 -16.98 -0.84
CA ARG A 134 -27.28 -18.16 -0.52
C ARG A 134 -26.41 -19.40 -0.54
N SER A 135 -26.52 -20.23 0.51
CA SER A 135 -25.76 -21.48 0.62
C SER A 135 -25.98 -22.42 -0.56
N LEU A 136 -27.23 -22.52 -1.05
CA LEU A 136 -27.55 -23.35 -2.21
C LEU A 136 -26.82 -22.89 -3.48
N ASN A 137 -26.92 -21.59 -3.80
CA ASN A 137 -26.23 -21.01 -4.96
C ASN A 137 -24.71 -21.23 -4.88
N HIS A 138 -24.13 -21.09 -3.69
CA HIS A 138 -22.71 -21.30 -3.47
C HIS A 138 -22.32 -22.77 -3.69
N CYS A 139 -23.04 -23.72 -3.10
CA CYS A 139 -22.78 -25.16 -3.28
C CYS A 139 -22.95 -25.61 -4.74
N GLU A 140 -24.00 -25.15 -5.42
CA GLU A 140 -24.24 -25.45 -6.84
C GLU A 140 -23.13 -24.89 -7.72
N PHE A 141 -22.69 -23.67 -7.44
CA PHE A 141 -21.60 -23.05 -8.16
C PHE A 141 -20.27 -23.79 -7.94
N GLN A 142 -19.95 -24.20 -6.72
CA GLN A 142 -18.76 -25.02 -6.46
C GLN A 142 -18.80 -26.36 -7.22
N SER A 143 -19.96 -27.02 -7.25
CA SER A 143 -20.15 -28.25 -8.02
C SER A 143 -19.95 -28.03 -9.52
N PHE A 144 -20.42 -26.90 -10.04
CA PHE A 144 -20.17 -26.50 -11.43
C PHE A 144 -18.67 -26.29 -11.71
N LEU A 145 -17.94 -25.61 -10.80
CA LEU A 145 -16.50 -25.39 -10.94
C LEU A 145 -15.70 -26.69 -10.95
N GLU A 146 -16.09 -27.65 -10.11
CA GLU A 146 -15.50 -28.99 -10.10
C GLU A 146 -15.72 -29.72 -11.43
N ASN A 147 -16.94 -29.64 -11.98
CA ASN A 147 -17.27 -30.29 -13.26
C ASN A 147 -16.45 -29.76 -14.44
N ILE A 148 -16.12 -28.47 -14.45
CA ILE A 148 -15.29 -27.87 -15.50
C ILE A 148 -13.78 -27.96 -15.22
N ASN A 149 -13.38 -28.63 -14.13
CA ASN A 149 -11.99 -28.65 -13.64
C ASN A 149 -11.39 -27.24 -13.54
N ALA A 150 -12.17 -26.30 -12.99
CA ALA A 150 -11.74 -24.92 -12.86
C ALA A 150 -10.44 -24.81 -12.05
N THR A 151 -9.63 -23.81 -12.38
CA THR A 151 -8.36 -23.54 -11.67
C THR A 151 -8.60 -23.25 -10.18
N TYR A 152 -9.73 -22.64 -9.85
CA TYR A 152 -10.14 -22.33 -8.48
C TYR A 152 -11.47 -22.99 -8.19
N GLY A 153 -11.60 -23.68 -7.05
CA GLY A 153 -12.86 -24.30 -6.62
C GLY A 153 -13.86 -23.33 -5.98
N ASP A 154 -13.56 -22.02 -5.93
CA ASP A 154 -14.48 -21.02 -5.39
C ASP A 154 -14.11 -19.58 -5.78
N VAL A 155 -15.11 -18.70 -5.77
CA VAL A 155 -14.98 -17.24 -5.89
C VAL A 155 -14.67 -16.58 -4.54
N LEU A 156 -13.85 -15.53 -4.56
CA LEU A 156 -13.51 -14.77 -3.34
C LEU A 156 -14.59 -13.75 -3.01
N TYR A 157 -14.92 -13.61 -1.73
CA TYR A 157 -15.79 -12.51 -1.28
C TYR A 157 -15.06 -11.16 -1.47
N HIS A 158 -15.76 -10.19 -2.03
CA HIS A 158 -15.25 -8.83 -2.13
C HIS A 158 -15.35 -8.14 -0.76
N THR A 159 -14.24 -7.59 -0.28
CA THR A 159 -14.25 -6.66 0.87
C THR A 159 -13.64 -5.34 0.45
N GLU A 160 -14.34 -4.23 0.73
CA GLU A 160 -13.89 -2.87 0.43
C GLU A 160 -12.59 -2.49 1.18
N VAL A 161 -12.27 -3.22 2.25
CA VAL A 161 -11.19 -2.88 3.20
C VAL A 161 -9.78 -3.18 2.65
N ARG A 162 -9.68 -3.93 1.54
CA ARG A 162 -8.40 -4.21 0.86
C ARG A 162 -8.58 -4.01 -0.64
N TRP A 163 -7.99 -2.97 -1.21
CA TRP A 163 -7.98 -2.71 -2.66
C TRP A 163 -7.42 -3.89 -3.48
N LEU A 164 -6.52 -4.70 -2.90
CA LEU A 164 -6.07 -5.99 -3.45
C LEU A 164 -7.20 -7.02 -3.66
N SER A 165 -8.39 -6.80 -3.08
CA SER A 165 -9.54 -7.68 -3.29
C SER A 165 -10.10 -7.56 -4.72
N TRP A 166 -10.02 -6.39 -5.36
CA TRP A 166 -10.51 -6.19 -6.73
C TRP A 166 -9.73 -7.04 -7.73
N GLY A 167 -8.40 -6.92 -7.72
CA GLY A 167 -7.53 -7.68 -8.62
C GLY A 167 -7.66 -9.19 -8.41
N ASN A 168 -7.76 -9.65 -7.17
CA ASN A 168 -7.91 -11.08 -6.87
C ASN A 168 -9.28 -11.64 -7.27
N VAL A 169 -10.36 -10.91 -7.01
CA VAL A 169 -11.72 -11.30 -7.42
C VAL A 169 -11.81 -11.32 -8.94
N LEU A 170 -11.35 -10.26 -9.62
CA LEU A 170 -11.36 -10.18 -11.08
C LEU A 170 -10.51 -11.29 -11.71
N LYS A 171 -9.31 -11.56 -11.17
CA LYS A 171 -8.44 -12.63 -11.65
C LYS A 171 -9.13 -13.98 -11.57
N ARG A 172 -9.80 -14.30 -10.45
CA ARG A 172 -10.53 -15.56 -10.33
C ARG A 172 -11.69 -15.61 -11.30
N PHE A 173 -12.47 -14.53 -11.39
CA PHE A 173 -13.62 -14.43 -12.28
C PHE A 173 -13.24 -14.58 -13.77
N PHE A 174 -12.08 -14.05 -14.19
CA PHE A 174 -11.64 -14.10 -15.59
C PHE A 174 -11.12 -15.48 -16.02
N VAL A 175 -10.65 -16.31 -15.09
CA VAL A 175 -10.17 -17.66 -15.40
C VAL A 175 -11.21 -18.76 -15.15
N LEU A 176 -12.44 -18.36 -14.81
CA LEU A 176 -13.63 -19.22 -14.84
C LEU A 176 -14.04 -19.48 -16.29
#